data_AF-X1AKQ6-F1
#
_entry.id   AF-X1AKQ6-F1
#
_cell.length_a   1.000
_cell.length_b   1.000
_cell.length_c   1.000
_cell.angle_alpha   90.00
_cell.angle_beta   90.00
_cell.angle_gamma   90.00
#
_symmetry.space_group_name_H-M   'P 1'
#
loop_
_entity.id
_entity.type
_entity.pdbx_description
1 polymer ?
#
loop_
_entity_poly.entity_id
_entity_poly.type
_entity_poly.pdbx_seq_one_letter_code
_entity_poly.pdbx_strand_id
1 'polypeptide(L)'
;YPKKAEPLKAKLCVEGNEMLYRFCAEHNIPHKKTGKLLVATDMLEEEYLEDVYRIAVENQVPGVETIDDNKVTQYEPNVKAVYALYVLTSGIIESTGLVDKLYRLAESYGAIFLVGNEVFEIEPEGKGFKVKIRSGTEVEIFKTRIIINAAGLYSDNIARMVNPESSYWMDPVKGE
;
A
#
# COMPACT_ATOMS: atom_id res chain seq x y z
N TYR A 1 6.72 -11.49 -4.53
CA TYR A 1 7.03 -11.50 -3.08
C TYR A 1 7.03 -12.92 -2.57
N PRO A 2 8.20 -13.56 -2.45
CA PRO A 2 8.28 -14.91 -1.90
C PRO A 2 7.70 -14.93 -0.49
N LYS A 3 6.78 -15.85 -0.19
CA LYS A 3 6.08 -15.89 1.09
C LYS A 3 7.02 -16.03 2.28
N LYS A 4 8.16 -16.69 2.10
CA LYS A 4 9.20 -16.85 3.12
C LYS A 4 9.98 -15.56 3.41
N ALA A 5 10.18 -14.71 2.41
CA ALA A 5 10.98 -13.49 2.54
C ALA A 5 10.13 -12.28 2.93
N GLU A 6 8.93 -12.15 2.34
CA GLU A 6 8.02 -11.01 2.56
C GLU A 6 6.59 -11.48 2.89
N PRO A 7 6.40 -12.24 3.99
CA PRO A 7 5.13 -12.89 4.30
C PRO A 7 3.96 -11.91 4.48
N LEU A 8 4.20 -10.77 5.14
CA LEU A 8 3.16 -9.77 5.38
C LEU A 8 2.73 -9.10 4.09
N LYS A 9 3.68 -8.72 3.23
CA LYS A 9 3.35 -8.06 1.96
C LYS A 9 2.55 -8.97 1.03
N ALA A 10 2.98 -10.22 0.91
CA ALA A 10 2.26 -11.22 0.13
C ALA A 10 0.82 -11.42 0.64
N LYS A 11 0.67 -11.68 1.94
CA LYS A 11 -0.65 -11.91 2.56
C LYS A 11 -1.57 -10.69 2.42
N LEU A 12 -1.10 -9.52 2.88
CA LEU A 12 -1.91 -8.30 2.93
C LEU A 12 -2.25 -7.76 1.54
N CYS A 13 -1.41 -8.00 0.53
CA CYS A 13 -1.73 -7.61 -0.84
C CYS A 13 -2.90 -8.41 -1.41
N VAL A 14 -2.92 -9.74 -1.21
CA VAL A 14 -4.00 -10.60 -1.69
C VAL A 14 -5.30 -10.31 -0.95
N GLU A 15 -5.25 -10.26 0.39
CA GLU A 15 -6.41 -9.94 1.23
C GLU A 15 -6.94 -8.52 0.95
N GLY A 16 -6.02 -7.54 0.90
CA GLY A 16 -6.34 -6.14 0.66
C GLY A 16 -6.92 -5.88 -0.74
N ASN A 17 -6.52 -6.62 -1.78
CA ASN A 17 -7.06 -6.46 -3.13
C ASN A 17 -8.58 -6.66 -3.15
N GLU A 18 -9.06 -7.76 -2.58
CA GLU A 18 -10.49 -8.05 -2.55
C GLU A 18 -11.25 -7.04 -1.68
N MET A 19 -10.74 -6.76 -0.48
CA MET A 19 -11.36 -5.81 0.45
C MET A 19 -11.49 -4.42 -0.16
N LEU A 20 -10.45 -3.96 -0.86
CA LEU A 20 -10.41 -2.65 -1.48
C LEU A 20 -11.44 -2.53 -2.61
N TYR A 21 -11.54 -3.53 -3.48
CA TYR A 21 -12.57 -3.52 -4.53
C TYR A 21 -13.97 -3.55 -3.95
N ARG A 22 -14.21 -4.35 -2.91
CA ARG A 22 -15.50 -4.40 -2.22
C ARG A 22 -15.85 -3.04 -1.62
N PHE A 23 -14.92 -2.41 -0.90
CA PHE A 23 -15.09 -1.09 -0.32
C PHE A 23 -15.39 -0.03 -1.39
N CYS A 24 -14.65 -0.04 -2.51
CA CYS A 24 -14.88 0.90 -3.60
C CYS A 24 -16.27 0.72 -4.23
N ALA A 25 -16.74 -0.52 -4.39
CA ALA A 25 -18.08 -0.81 -4.89
C ALA A 25 -19.18 -0.35 -3.91
N GLU A 26 -19.04 -0.68 -2.62
CA GLU A 26 -20.00 -0.30 -1.57
C GLU A 26 -20.15 1.22 -1.40
N HIS A 27 -19.07 1.97 -1.66
CA HIS A 27 -19.06 3.42 -1.48
C HIS A 27 -19.05 4.22 -2.79
N ASN A 28 -19.27 3.58 -3.93
CA ASN A 28 -19.29 4.21 -5.26
C ASN A 28 -18.01 5.01 -5.58
N ILE A 29 -16.84 4.52 -5.13
CA ILE A 29 -15.54 5.09 -5.49
C ILE A 29 -15.17 4.56 -6.89
N PRO A 30 -14.80 5.40 -7.86
CA PRO A 30 -14.42 4.93 -9.19
C PRO A 30 -13.26 3.93 -9.13
N HIS A 31 -13.46 2.76 -9.73
CA HIS A 31 -12.48 1.68 -9.80
C HIS A 31 -12.73 0.79 -11.01
N LYS A 32 -11.68 0.10 -11.48
CA LYS A 32 -11.78 -0.83 -12.61
C LYS A 32 -10.75 -1.94 -12.47
N LYS A 33 -11.23 -3.19 -12.52
CA LYS A 33 -10.38 -4.38 -12.73
C LYS A 33 -9.96 -4.44 -14.20
N THR A 34 -8.83 -3.82 -14.52
CA THR A 34 -8.32 -3.80 -15.90
C THR A 34 -7.58 -5.09 -16.25
N GLY A 35 -7.21 -5.89 -15.25
CA GLY A 35 -6.16 -6.89 -15.39
C GLY A 35 -4.80 -6.23 -15.55
N LYS A 36 -3.76 -7.06 -15.62
CA LYS A 36 -2.38 -6.63 -15.90
C LYS A 36 -1.67 -7.73 -16.66
N LEU A 37 -0.98 -7.35 -17.73
CA LEU A 37 -0.03 -8.21 -18.43
C LEU A 37 1.37 -7.95 -17.90
N LEU A 38 2.05 -9.00 -17.46
CA LEU A 38 3.50 -9.01 -17.32
C LEU A 38 4.03 -9.75 -18.54
N VAL A 39 4.92 -9.10 -19.29
CA VAL A 39 5.42 -9.63 -20.56
C VAL A 39 6.92 -9.88 -20.49
N ALA A 40 7.35 -10.97 -21.09
CA ALA A 40 8.74 -11.27 -21.36
C ALA A 40 9.00 -11.05 -22.85
N THR A 41 10.08 -10.34 -23.15
CA THR A 41 10.52 -10.01 -24.50
C THR A 41 11.70 -10.87 -24.96
N ASP A 42 12.32 -11.62 -24.04
CA ASP A 42 13.35 -12.61 -24.30
C ASP A 42 13.24 -13.81 -23.34
N MET A 43 14.08 -14.83 -23.56
CA MET A 43 14.09 -16.08 -22.78
C MET A 43 14.50 -15.88 -21.31
N LEU A 44 15.34 -14.87 -21.02
CA LEU A 44 15.77 -14.61 -19.63
C LEU A 44 14.62 -13.99 -18.83
N GLU A 45 13.84 -13.10 -19.46
CA GLU A 45 12.62 -12.57 -18.87
C GLU A 45 11.53 -13.64 -18.73
N GLU A 46 11.48 -14.63 -19.63
CA GLU A 46 10.57 -15.77 -19.53
C GLU A 46 10.85 -16.60 -18.28
N GLU A 47 12.11 -17.01 -18.06
CA GLU A 47 12.53 -17.73 -16.85
C GLU A 47 12.17 -16.93 -15.58
N TYR A 48 12.36 -15.61 -15.60
CA TYR A 48 11.95 -14.74 -14.51
C TYR A 48 10.42 -14.74 -14.30
N LEU A 49 9.62 -14.70 -15.37
CA LEU A 49 8.17 -14.73 -15.26
C LEU A 49 7.64 -16.10 -14.79
N GLU A 50 8.29 -17.22 -15.13
CA GLU A 50 7.94 -18.53 -14.56
C GLU A 50 8.09 -18.53 -13.03
N ASP A 51 9.16 -17.91 -12.53
CA ASP A 51 9.39 -17.71 -11.10
C ASP A 51 8.32 -16.82 -10.47
N VAL A 52 7.94 -15.72 -11.14
CA VAL A 52 6.86 -14.82 -10.70
C VAL A 52 5.53 -15.56 -10.65
N TYR A 53 5.22 -16.40 -11.65
CA TYR A 53 4.01 -17.21 -11.68
C TYR A 53 3.97 -18.19 -10.50
N ARG A 54 5.06 -18.92 -10.25
CA ARG A 54 5.18 -19.82 -9.09
C ARG A 54 4.94 -19.09 -7.78
N ILE A 55 5.52 -17.89 -7.60
CA ILE A 55 5.30 -17.06 -6.42
C ILE A 55 3.85 -16.59 -6.31
N ALA A 56 3.21 -16.22 -7.42
CA ALA A 56 1.82 -15.80 -7.44
C ALA A 56 0.88 -16.95 -7.02
N VAL A 57 1.13 -18.17 -7.51
CA VAL A 57 0.41 -19.38 -7.10
C VAL A 57 0.65 -19.70 -5.62
N GLU A 58 1.90 -19.64 -5.13
CA GLU A 58 2.22 -19.84 -3.70
C GLU A 58 1.48 -18.85 -2.80
N ASN A 59 1.35 -17.61 -3.26
CA ASN A 59 0.63 -16.55 -2.57
C ASN A 59 -0.89 -16.61 -2.76
N GLN A 60 -1.40 -17.56 -3.56
CA GLN A 60 -2.84 -17.71 -3.84
C GLN A 60 -3.44 -16.47 -4.52
N VAL A 61 -2.69 -15.82 -5.40
CA VAL A 61 -3.19 -14.70 -6.22
C VAL A 61 -4.30 -15.24 -7.13
N PRO A 62 -5.56 -14.76 -7.01
CA PRO A 62 -6.66 -15.32 -7.79
C PRO A 62 -6.53 -14.98 -9.28
N GLY A 63 -6.77 -15.97 -10.14
CA GLY A 63 -6.87 -15.78 -11.59
C GLY A 63 -5.59 -15.31 -12.26
N VAL A 64 -4.42 -15.67 -11.71
CA VAL A 64 -3.15 -15.55 -12.43
C VAL A 64 -3.05 -16.70 -13.43
N GLU A 65 -2.77 -16.39 -14.69
CA GLU A 65 -2.60 -17.38 -15.75
C GLU A 65 -1.41 -17.03 -16.64
N THR A 66 -0.80 -18.06 -17.24
CA THR A 66 0.14 -17.89 -18.35
C THR A 66 -0.68 -17.74 -19.64
N ILE A 67 -0.26 -16.85 -20.54
CA ILE A 67 -0.92 -16.65 -21.82
C ILE A 67 0.10 -16.65 -22.96
N ASP A 68 -0.34 -17.10 -24.13
CA ASP A 68 0.46 -17.15 -25.34
C ASP A 68 0.41 -15.83 -26.13
N ASP A 69 1.25 -15.72 -27.15
CA ASP A 69 1.36 -14.53 -28.02
C ASP A 69 0.02 -14.15 -28.70
N ASN A 70 -0.80 -15.14 -29.05
CA ASN A 70 -2.12 -14.91 -29.63
C ASN A 70 -3.04 -14.19 -28.63
N LYS A 71 -3.12 -14.66 -27.38
CA LYS A 71 -3.88 -13.99 -26.32
C LYS A 71 -3.30 -12.61 -25.99
N VAL A 72 -1.98 -12.46 -25.94
CA VAL A 72 -1.32 -11.15 -25.74
C VAL A 72 -1.80 -10.16 -26.80
N THR A 73 -1.74 -10.55 -28.08
CA THR A 73 -2.17 -9.71 -29.21
C THR A 73 -3.67 -9.37 -29.15
N GLN A 74 -4.51 -10.30 -28.66
CA GLN A 74 -5.94 -10.04 -28.45
C GLN A 74 -6.20 -8.99 -27.37
N TYR A 75 -5.43 -9.01 -26.28
CA TYR A 75 -5.56 -8.03 -25.20
C TYR A 75 -4.93 -6.68 -25.57
N GLU A 76 -3.71 -6.69 -26.08
CA GLU A 76 -2.90 -5.51 -26.37
C GLU A 76 -2.16 -5.67 -27.71
N PRO A 77 -2.77 -5.25 -28.84
CA PRO A 77 -2.26 -5.54 -30.20
C PRO A 77 -0.92 -4.85 -30.54
N ASN A 78 -0.50 -3.88 -29.72
CA ASN A 78 0.77 -3.17 -29.90
C ASN A 78 1.92 -3.78 -29.07
N VAL A 79 1.65 -4.82 -28.30
CA VAL A 79 2.63 -5.50 -27.44
C VAL A 79 3.15 -6.74 -28.14
N LYS A 80 4.46 -6.97 -28.04
CA LYS A 80 5.11 -8.21 -28.49
C LYS A 80 5.74 -8.89 -27.29
N ALA A 81 5.48 -10.17 -27.12
CA ALA A 81 6.01 -10.95 -26.02
C ALA A 81 6.29 -12.39 -26.46
N VAL A 82 7.37 -13.00 -25.95
CA VAL A 82 7.62 -14.44 -26.12
C VAL A 82 6.86 -15.27 -25.10
N TYR A 83 6.54 -14.65 -23.95
CA TYR A 83 5.78 -15.24 -22.86
C TYR A 83 5.09 -14.13 -22.07
N ALA A 84 3.91 -14.40 -21.49
CA ALA A 84 3.25 -13.43 -20.62
C ALA A 84 2.43 -14.07 -19.49
N LEU A 85 2.31 -13.34 -18.40
CA LEU A 85 1.36 -13.61 -17.32
C LEU A 85 0.23 -12.59 -17.37
N TYR A 86 -1.00 -13.08 -17.24
CA TYR A 86 -2.17 -12.25 -17.01
C TYR A 86 -2.62 -12.34 -15.56
N VAL A 87 -2.75 -11.19 -14.90
CA VAL A 87 -3.23 -11.07 -13.52
C VAL A 87 -4.59 -10.38 -13.53
N LEU A 88 -5.66 -11.18 -13.59
CA LEU A 88 -7.05 -10.72 -13.71
C LEU A 88 -7.48 -9.75 -12.58
N THR A 89 -6.97 -9.96 -11.37
CA THR A 89 -7.33 -9.17 -10.18
C THR A 89 -6.65 -7.80 -10.11
N SER A 90 -5.74 -7.50 -11.04
CA SER A 90 -5.11 -6.18 -11.12
C SER A 90 -6.08 -5.12 -11.62
N GLY A 91 -5.83 -3.87 -11.22
CA GLY A 91 -6.57 -2.75 -11.78
C GLY A 91 -6.24 -1.43 -11.11
N ILE A 92 -7.15 -0.48 -11.28
CA ILE A 92 -6.98 0.91 -10.91
C ILE A 92 -8.14 1.38 -10.04
N ILE A 93 -7.86 2.34 -9.17
CA ILE A 93 -8.84 3.03 -8.34
C ILE A 93 -8.55 4.53 -8.34
N GLU A 94 -9.57 5.33 -8.08
CA GLU A 94 -9.41 6.76 -7.81
C GLU A 94 -9.02 6.95 -6.34
N SER A 95 -7.72 7.20 -6.11
CA SER A 95 -7.12 7.15 -4.77
C SER A 95 -7.50 8.34 -3.90
N THR A 96 -7.75 9.51 -4.48
CA THR A 96 -8.14 10.70 -3.71
C THR A 96 -9.55 10.54 -3.14
N GLY A 97 -10.50 10.04 -3.93
CA GLY A 97 -11.86 9.74 -3.46
C GLY A 97 -11.91 8.59 -2.47
N LEU A 98 -11.02 7.59 -2.58
CA LEU A 98 -10.85 6.58 -1.52
C LEU A 98 -10.50 7.24 -0.19
N VAL A 99 -9.49 8.11 -0.17
CA VAL A 99 -9.01 8.76 1.05
C VAL A 99 -10.06 9.74 1.60
N ASP A 100 -10.71 10.54 0.76
CA ASP A 100 -11.80 11.43 1.17
C ASP A 100 -12.95 10.63 1.80
N LYS A 101 -13.31 9.48 1.21
CA LYS A 101 -14.37 8.63 1.77
C LYS A 101 -13.99 8.06 3.14
N LEU A 102 -12.77 7.56 3.28
CA LEU A 102 -12.25 7.06 4.57
C LEU A 102 -12.22 8.16 5.62
N TYR A 103 -11.78 9.36 5.26
CA TYR A 103 -11.80 10.56 6.12
C TYR A 103 -13.22 10.84 6.63
N ARG A 104 -14.19 10.96 5.72
CA ARG A 104 -15.59 11.26 6.08
C ARG A 104 -16.21 10.18 6.96
N LEU A 105 -15.93 8.90 6.67
CA LEU A 105 -16.43 7.80 7.48
C LEU A 105 -15.85 7.84 8.89
N ALA A 106 -14.53 8.01 9.02
CA ALA A 106 -13.88 8.12 10.32
C ALA A 106 -14.42 9.31 11.13
N GLU A 107 -14.56 10.47 10.50
CA GLU A 107 -15.15 11.67 11.12
C GLU A 107 -16.60 11.41 11.57
N SER A 108 -17.42 10.74 10.76
CA SER A 108 -18.80 10.37 11.14
C SER A 108 -18.88 9.40 12.31
N TYR A 109 -17.81 8.63 12.57
CA TYR A 109 -17.68 7.75 13.72
C TYR A 109 -16.98 8.43 14.92
N GLY A 110 -16.73 9.73 14.85
CA GLY A 110 -16.18 10.54 15.95
C GLY A 110 -14.66 10.66 15.95
N ALA A 111 -13.96 10.27 14.89
CA ALA A 111 -12.55 10.60 14.75
C ALA A 111 -12.36 12.11 14.58
N ILE A 112 -11.34 12.66 15.23
CA ILE A 112 -10.99 14.08 15.16
C ILE A 112 -9.71 14.21 14.31
N PHE A 113 -9.76 15.08 13.30
CA PHE A 113 -8.62 15.37 12.43
C PHE A 113 -8.07 16.77 12.70
N LEU A 114 -6.81 16.85 13.13
CA LEU A 114 -6.09 18.10 13.34
C LEU A 114 -5.12 18.33 12.17
N VAL A 115 -5.66 18.73 11.01
CA VAL A 115 -4.83 19.05 9.84
C VAL A 115 -4.01 20.32 10.07
N GLY A 116 -2.87 20.46 9.37
CA GLY A 116 -1.97 21.61 9.55
C GLY A 116 -1.20 21.61 10.88
N ASN A 117 -1.25 20.50 11.61
CA ASN A 117 -0.55 20.34 12.89
C ASN A 117 0.62 19.36 12.75
N GLU A 118 1.83 19.82 13.05
CA GLU A 118 3.04 19.00 13.08
C GLU A 118 3.22 18.36 14.47
N VAL A 119 3.37 17.04 14.54
CA VAL A 119 3.91 16.39 15.74
C VAL A 119 5.42 16.59 15.75
N PHE A 120 5.93 17.33 16.74
CA PHE A 120 7.37 17.62 16.83
C PHE A 120 8.05 17.02 18.06
N GLU A 121 7.27 16.50 19.03
CA GLU A 121 7.82 15.87 20.23
C GLU A 121 6.84 14.85 20.82
N ILE A 122 7.36 13.72 21.29
CA ILE A 122 6.60 12.69 22.00
C ILE A 122 7.40 12.26 23.23
N GLU A 123 6.82 12.39 24.41
CA GLU A 123 7.44 11.99 25.68
C GLU A 123 6.65 10.82 26.28
N PRO A 124 7.29 9.69 26.65
CA PRO A 124 6.63 8.68 27.47
C PRO A 124 6.20 9.29 28.81
N GLU A 125 4.93 9.14 29.18
CA GLU A 125 4.37 9.67 30.42
C GLU A 125 3.53 8.58 31.13
N GLY A 126 4.07 8.01 32.21
CA GLY A 126 3.41 6.95 32.97
C GLY A 126 3.13 5.70 32.14
N LYS A 127 1.84 5.41 31.89
CA LYS A 127 1.38 4.28 31.03
C LYS A 127 1.01 4.71 29.61
N GLY A 128 1.39 5.92 29.20
CA GLY A 128 1.03 6.49 27.92
C GLY A 128 2.09 7.46 27.42
N PHE A 129 1.64 8.46 26.69
CA PHE A 129 2.48 9.43 26.01
C PHE A 129 1.88 10.82 26.13
N LYS A 130 2.77 11.79 26.20
CA LYS A 130 2.48 13.21 26.01
C LYS A 130 2.99 13.61 24.64
N VAL A 131 2.11 14.12 23.79
CA VAL A 131 2.40 14.48 22.40
C VAL A 131 2.30 15.98 22.29
N LYS A 132 3.36 16.63 21.78
CA LYS A 132 3.34 18.07 21.47
C LYS A 132 3.13 18.25 19.98
N ILE A 133 2.13 19.05 19.64
CA ILE A 133 1.84 19.43 18.26
C ILE A 133 2.02 20.94 18.08
N ARG A 134 2.30 21.35 16.84
CA ARG A 134 2.47 22.76 16.47
C ARG A 134 1.60 23.12 15.28
N SER A 135 0.88 24.24 15.39
CA SER A 135 0.18 24.91 14.29
C SER A 135 0.69 26.35 14.18
N GLY A 136 1.51 26.63 13.16
CA GLY A 136 2.22 27.93 13.07
C GLY A 136 3.12 28.17 14.28
N THR A 137 2.80 29.17 15.10
CA THR A 137 3.53 29.50 16.34
C THR A 137 2.87 28.92 17.61
N GLU A 138 1.68 28.34 17.50
CA GLU A 138 0.94 27.78 18.62
C GLU A 138 1.38 26.35 18.91
N VAL A 139 1.46 26.00 20.19
CA VAL A 139 1.84 24.67 20.67
C VAL A 139 0.76 24.13 21.58
N GLU A 140 0.31 22.91 21.29
CA GLU A 140 -0.67 22.20 22.09
C GLU A 140 -0.10 20.86 22.59
N ILE A 141 -0.65 20.38 23.71
CA ILE A 141 -0.18 19.15 24.37
C ILE A 141 -1.36 18.20 24.54
N PHE A 142 -1.21 17.00 24.00
CA PHE A 142 -2.18 15.91 24.13
C PHE A 142 -1.61 14.80 25.00
N LYS A 143 -2.48 14.12 25.74
CA LYS A 143 -2.15 12.89 26.47
C LYS A 143 -2.89 11.72 25.85
N THR A 144 -2.19 10.65 25.55
CA THR A 144 -2.76 9.43 24.97
C THR A 144 -2.15 8.19 25.61
N ARG A 145 -2.88 7.07 25.56
CA ARG A 145 -2.35 5.76 25.97
C ARG A 145 -1.65 5.03 24.84
N ILE A 146 -2.04 5.31 23.60
CA ILE A 146 -1.61 4.57 22.41
C ILE A 146 -1.27 5.58 21.31
N ILE A 147 -0.18 5.30 20.61
CA ILE A 147 0.23 6.01 19.40
C ILE A 147 0.33 4.98 18.28
N ILE A 148 -0.24 5.30 17.11
CA ILE A 148 -0.05 4.56 15.87
C ILE A 148 0.76 5.45 14.95
N ASN A 149 2.00 5.04 14.66
CA ASN A 149 2.87 5.78 13.75
C ASN A 149 2.58 5.39 12.29
N ALA A 150 1.85 6.26 11.59
CA ALA A 150 1.52 6.11 10.18
C ALA A 150 2.11 7.26 9.33
N ALA A 151 3.27 7.81 9.72
CA ALA A 151 3.85 9.02 9.12
C ALA A 151 4.60 8.80 7.79
N GLY A 152 4.39 7.66 7.14
CA GLY A 152 4.98 7.35 5.83
C GLY A 152 6.50 7.51 5.81
N LEU A 153 7.01 8.37 4.93
CA LEU A 153 8.44 8.65 4.77
C LEU A 153 9.10 9.25 6.02
N TYR A 154 8.33 9.79 6.97
CA TYR A 154 8.82 10.38 8.22
C TYR A 154 8.61 9.47 9.44
N SER A 155 8.22 8.22 9.22
CA SER A 155 7.91 7.28 10.30
C SER A 155 9.11 6.98 11.20
N ASP A 156 10.34 6.99 10.67
CA ASP A 156 11.55 6.83 11.48
C ASP A 156 11.82 8.03 12.38
N ASN A 157 11.56 9.26 11.92
CA ASN A 157 11.63 10.46 12.73
C ASN A 157 10.66 10.40 13.91
N ILE A 158 9.39 10.04 13.65
CA ILE A 158 8.39 9.85 14.72
C ILE A 158 8.80 8.71 15.67
N ALA A 159 9.35 7.61 15.15
CA ALA A 159 9.82 6.51 15.99
C ALA A 159 10.96 6.95 16.91
N ARG A 160 11.89 7.80 16.43
CA ARG A 160 12.99 8.35 17.21
C ARG A 160 12.54 9.39 18.24
N MET A 161 11.42 10.07 18.05
CA MET A 161 10.81 10.90 19.10
C MET A 161 10.43 10.04 20.32
N VAL A 162 9.96 8.81 20.10
CA VAL A 162 9.56 7.88 21.18
C VAL A 162 10.75 7.12 21.76
N ASN A 163 11.64 6.62 20.89
CA ASN A 163 12.85 5.89 21.27
C ASN A 163 14.05 6.44 20.48
N PRO A 164 14.85 7.34 21.07
CA PRO A 164 16.00 7.96 20.39
C PRO A 164 17.01 6.95 19.83
N GLU A 165 17.12 5.77 20.46
CA GLU A 165 18.03 4.68 20.06
C GLU A 165 17.41 3.73 19.02
N SER A 166 16.24 4.07 18.46
CA SER A 166 15.58 3.24 17.46
C SER A 166 16.45 3.07 16.20
N SER A 167 16.77 1.82 15.87
CA SER A 167 17.49 1.45 14.65
C SER A 167 16.62 1.45 13.39
N TYR A 168 15.31 1.70 13.52
CA TYR A 168 14.41 1.85 12.38
C TYR A 168 14.77 3.10 11.58
N TRP A 169 14.85 2.93 10.26
CA TRP A 169 15.23 4.00 9.34
C TRP A 169 14.43 3.86 8.05
N MET A 170 14.13 4.99 7.41
CA MET A 170 13.45 5.05 6.13
C MET A 170 14.33 5.74 5.09
N ASP A 171 14.53 5.07 3.94
CA ASP A 171 15.22 5.63 2.77
C ASP A 171 14.21 6.21 1.78
N PRO A 172 13.98 7.52 1.75
CA PRO A 172 13.03 8.10 0.81
C PRO A 172 13.61 8.09 -0.61
N VAL A 173 13.09 7.20 -1.45
CA VAL A 173 13.38 7.20 -2.89
C VAL A 173 12.29 7.96 -3.62
N LYS A 174 12.69 8.96 -4.41
CA LYS A 174 11.77 9.70 -5.27
C LYS A 174 11.26 8.77 -6.38
N GLY A 175 9.95 8.61 -6.49
CA GLY A 175 9.31 7.98 -7.66
C GLY A 175 9.32 8.91 -8.88
N GLU A 176 9.14 8.33 -10.07
CA GLU A 176 9.03 9.04 -11.35
C GLU A 176 7.68 9.75 -11.52
#